data_AF-A0A6A6E250-F1
#
_entry.id   AF-A0A6A6E250-F1
#
_cell.length_a   1.000
_cell.length_b   1.000
_cell.length_c   1.000
_cell.angle_alpha   90.00
_cell.angle_beta   90.00
_cell.angle_gamma   90.00
#
_symmetry.space_group_name_H-M   'P 1'
#
loop_
_entity.id
_entity.type
_entity.pdbx_description
1 polymer ?
#
loop_
_entity_poly.entity_id
_entity_poly.type
_entity_poly.pdbx_seq_one_letter_code
_entity_poly.pdbx_strand_id
1 'polypeptide(L)'
;PGAILVLVGFTLSAFSTLLVAIRFYSRYFLMRMTSLSDYIMLCALLVTWGNTVLNYYQVDFRQDSRLARVENDPDSPTVRAAVAGTLVTWFIYRPSYVVSLSLVKLSVLSFYRVFSTARTNFRRTVNTLIIFTILYTISMIITSIFQCIPISQAFSVQASYTQIPGRNGGSRPKCYRPTNFWIFQGAVNFLTDILILLLPLPMVLMLQGIPPRKRFGLFCIFSVGMLAIAASAVRMWILVIWGKSVRSQNRYGTELLIWGQIEVNSGIVSASAPFLMPLFRRKSKERRQE
;
A
#
# COMPACT_ATOMS: atom_id res chain seq x y z
N PRO A 1 -0.12 -19.78 -8.71
CA PRO A 1 0.07 -18.33 -8.48
C PRO A 1 -0.97 -17.71 -7.53
N GLY A 2 -2.28 -17.96 -7.71
CA GLY A 2 -3.32 -17.40 -6.83
C GLY A 2 -3.20 -17.79 -5.35
N ALA A 3 -2.95 -19.08 -5.06
CA ALA A 3 -2.72 -19.56 -3.70
C ALA A 3 -1.52 -18.87 -3.00
N ILE A 4 -0.46 -18.56 -3.76
CA ILE A 4 0.73 -17.86 -3.24
C ILE A 4 0.34 -16.44 -2.81
N LEU A 5 -0.45 -15.73 -3.61
CA LEU A 5 -0.94 -14.38 -3.25
C LEU A 5 -1.73 -14.40 -1.94
N VAL A 6 -2.64 -15.36 -1.77
CA VAL A 6 -3.44 -15.50 -0.55
C VAL A 6 -2.53 -15.81 0.64
N LEU A 7 -1.67 -16.83 0.52
CA LEU A 7 -0.77 -17.23 1.61
C LEU A 7 0.16 -16.09 2.04
N VAL A 8 0.78 -15.40 1.08
CA VAL A 8 1.64 -14.24 1.35
C VAL A 8 0.84 -13.09 1.97
N GLY A 9 -0.35 -12.78 1.45
CA GLY A 9 -1.20 -11.71 1.98
C GLY A 9 -1.61 -11.93 3.44
N PHE A 10 -2.10 -13.13 3.77
CA PHE A 10 -2.54 -13.45 5.14
C PHE A 10 -1.37 -13.52 6.11
N THR A 11 -0.24 -14.12 5.72
CA THR A 11 0.94 -14.22 6.59
C THR A 11 1.56 -12.85 6.88
N LEU A 12 1.71 -11.99 5.87
CA LEU A 12 2.22 -10.63 6.06
C LEU A 12 1.27 -9.77 6.89
N SER A 13 -0.04 -9.84 6.63
CA SER A 13 -1.04 -9.08 7.39
C SER A 13 -1.14 -9.54 8.86
N ALA A 14 -1.01 -10.85 9.12
CA ALA A 14 -0.92 -11.37 10.48
C ALA A 14 0.36 -10.90 11.18
N PHE A 15 1.50 -10.92 10.50
CA PHE A 15 2.75 -10.40 11.02
C PHE A 15 2.68 -8.90 11.34
N SER A 16 2.12 -8.09 10.43
CA SER A 16 1.87 -6.67 10.65
C SER A 16 0.93 -6.42 11.84
N THR A 17 -0.09 -7.25 12.02
CA THR A 17 -1.01 -7.18 13.16
C THR A 17 -0.27 -7.37 14.48
N LEU A 18 0.60 -8.39 14.54
CA LEU A 18 1.45 -8.62 15.72
C LEU A 18 2.33 -7.41 16.03
N LEU A 19 2.99 -6.84 15.02
CA LEU A 19 3.85 -5.67 15.22
C LEU A 19 3.09 -4.42 15.65
N VAL A 20 1.89 -4.19 15.10
CA VAL A 20 1.03 -3.08 15.53
C VAL A 20 0.56 -3.30 16.97
N ALA A 21 0.21 -4.53 17.36
CA ALA A 21 -0.14 -4.84 18.75
C ALA A 21 1.05 -4.56 19.70
N ILE A 22 2.27 -4.97 19.32
CA ILE A 22 3.49 -4.68 20.09
C ILE A 22 3.75 -3.17 20.17
N ARG A 23 3.52 -2.44 19.07
CA ARG A 23 3.62 -0.98 19.04
C ARG A 23 2.65 -0.34 20.04
N PHE A 24 1.37 -0.74 20.04
CA PHE A 24 0.38 -0.25 20.99
C PHE A 24 0.75 -0.57 22.43
N TYR A 25 1.18 -1.81 22.69
CA TYR A 25 1.67 -2.23 24.00
C TYR A 25 2.83 -1.34 24.47
N SER A 26 3.80 -1.09 23.59
CA SER A 26 4.96 -0.27 23.92
C SER A 26 4.58 1.19 24.19
N ARG A 27 3.64 1.74 23.41
CA ARG A 27 3.22 3.14 23.54
C ARG A 27 2.36 3.38 24.76
N TYR A 28 1.43 2.47 25.02
CA TYR A 28 0.52 2.55 26.14
C TYR A 28 1.23 2.26 27.47
N PHE A 29 1.93 1.13 27.57
CA PHE A 29 2.52 0.69 28.83
C PHE A 29 3.93 1.25 29.11
N LEU A 30 4.82 1.32 28.10
CA LEU A 30 6.21 1.78 28.33
C LEU A 30 6.35 3.30 28.20
N MET A 31 5.65 3.93 27.24
CA MET A 31 5.77 5.38 27.00
C MET A 31 4.66 6.23 27.64
N ARG A 32 3.56 5.62 28.12
CA ARG A 32 2.38 6.30 28.70
C ARG A 32 1.85 7.49 27.87
N MET A 33 2.00 7.40 26.55
CA MET A 33 1.57 8.44 25.62
C MET A 33 1.03 7.80 24.34
N THR A 34 -0.30 7.81 24.20
CA THR A 34 -0.97 7.48 22.94
C THR A 34 -1.03 8.73 22.07
N SER A 35 -0.57 8.64 20.82
CA SER A 35 -0.70 9.75 19.88
C SER A 35 -1.62 9.39 18.73
N LEU A 36 -2.09 10.41 18.01
CA LEU A 36 -2.87 10.27 16.77
C LEU A 36 -2.21 9.28 15.77
N SER A 37 -0.87 9.22 15.76
CA SER A 37 -0.09 8.30 14.90
C SER A 37 -0.47 6.83 15.13
N ASP A 38 -0.78 6.44 16.37
CA ASP A 38 -1.10 5.06 16.73
C ASP A 38 -2.49 4.65 16.22
N TYR A 39 -3.49 5.54 16.35
CA TYR A 39 -4.83 5.31 15.79
C TYR A 39 -4.84 5.30 14.26
N ILE A 40 -4.08 6.20 13.61
CA ILE A 40 -3.94 6.20 12.14
C ILE A 40 -3.34 4.87 11.66
N MET A 41 -2.36 4.33 12.39
CA MET A 41 -1.75 3.03 12.06
C MET A 41 -2.76 1.87 12.22
N LEU A 42 -3.61 1.91 13.25
CA LEU A 42 -4.68 0.92 13.41
C LEU A 42 -5.67 0.97 12.24
N CYS A 43 -6.08 2.18 11.82
CA CYS A 43 -6.91 2.34 10.63
C CYS A 43 -6.22 1.79 9.36
N ALA A 44 -4.91 2.04 9.20
CA ALA A 44 -4.14 1.49 8.08
C ALA A 44 -4.15 -0.04 8.08
N LEU A 45 -4.01 -0.66 9.26
CA LEU A 45 -4.06 -2.11 9.42
C LEU A 45 -5.43 -2.68 9.04
N LEU A 46 -6.53 -2.06 9.49
CA LEU A 46 -7.88 -2.48 9.13
C LEU A 46 -8.13 -2.42 7.62
N VAL A 47 -7.69 -1.34 6.97
CA VAL A 47 -7.76 -1.22 5.50
C VAL A 47 -6.88 -2.27 4.80
N THR A 48 -5.71 -2.60 5.37
CA THR A 48 -4.82 -3.65 4.84
C THR A 48 -5.45 -5.03 4.91
N TRP A 49 -6.17 -5.35 6.00
CA TRP A 49 -6.97 -6.57 6.10
C TRP A 49 -8.09 -6.60 5.06
N GLY A 50 -8.80 -5.48 4.87
CA GLY A 50 -9.79 -5.34 3.79
C GLY A 50 -9.18 -5.61 2.40
N ASN A 51 -8.01 -5.05 2.12
CA ASN A 51 -7.26 -5.32 0.88
C ASN A 51 -6.84 -6.79 0.73
N THR A 52 -6.50 -7.46 1.83
CA THR A 52 -6.15 -8.90 1.82
C THR A 52 -7.38 -9.76 1.46
N VAL A 53 -8.54 -9.42 2.02
CA VAL A 53 -9.82 -10.08 1.68
C VAL A 53 -10.22 -9.81 0.23
N LEU A 54 -10.07 -8.57 -0.25
CA LEU A 54 -10.31 -8.24 -1.66
C LEU A 54 -9.39 -9.03 -2.59
N ASN A 55 -8.13 -9.23 -2.22
CA ASN A 55 -7.20 -10.05 -2.99
C ASN A 55 -7.60 -11.52 -3.04
N TYR A 56 -8.19 -12.07 -1.97
CA TYR A 56 -8.77 -13.42 -1.99
C TYR A 56 -9.88 -13.53 -3.04
N TYR A 57 -10.85 -12.61 -3.04
CA TYR A 57 -11.91 -12.59 -4.04
C TYR A 57 -11.39 -12.35 -5.46
N GLN A 58 -10.33 -11.56 -5.63
CA GLN A 58 -9.70 -11.40 -6.94
C GLN A 58 -9.08 -12.69 -7.46
N VAL A 59 -8.57 -13.57 -6.59
CA VAL A 59 -8.06 -14.89 -7.01
C VAL A 59 -9.22 -15.80 -7.39
N ASP A 60 -10.28 -15.80 -6.59
CA ASP A 60 -11.48 -16.62 -6.78
C ASP A 60 -12.15 -16.32 -8.14
N PHE A 61 -12.50 -15.06 -8.37
CA PHE A 61 -13.08 -14.62 -9.66
C PHE A 61 -12.14 -14.81 -10.85
N ARG A 62 -10.81 -14.77 -10.66
CA ARG A 62 -9.83 -15.02 -11.73
C ARG A 62 -9.69 -16.51 -12.07
N GLN A 63 -9.90 -17.39 -11.10
CA GLN A 63 -9.86 -18.82 -11.29
C GLN A 63 -11.06 -19.29 -12.13
N ASP A 64 -12.21 -18.67 -11.92
CA ASP A 64 -13.45 -18.90 -12.68
C ASP A 64 -13.42 -18.28 -14.10
N SER A 65 -12.66 -17.20 -14.30
CA SER A 65 -12.59 -16.46 -15.56
C SER A 65 -11.38 -16.79 -16.45
N ARG A 66 -10.67 -17.91 -16.23
CA ARG A 66 -9.49 -18.26 -17.07
C ARG A 66 -9.83 -18.10 -18.55
N LEU A 67 -9.07 -17.23 -19.23
CA LEU A 67 -9.30 -16.82 -20.63
C LEU A 67 -9.50 -17.99 -21.60
N ALA A 68 -8.93 -19.17 -21.31
CA ALA A 68 -9.15 -20.40 -22.08
C ALA A 68 -10.62 -20.91 -22.05
N ARG A 69 -11.40 -20.62 -21.00
CA ARG A 69 -12.85 -20.87 -20.97
C ARG A 69 -13.64 -19.77 -21.68
N VAL A 70 -13.17 -18.52 -21.63
CA VAL A 70 -13.78 -17.38 -22.35
C VAL A 70 -13.65 -17.54 -23.87
N GLU A 71 -12.56 -18.14 -24.34
CA GLU A 71 -12.32 -18.41 -25.76
C GLU A 71 -13.18 -19.56 -26.31
N ASN A 72 -13.58 -20.51 -25.45
CA ASN A 72 -14.43 -21.65 -25.82
C ASN A 72 -15.93 -21.37 -25.63
N ASP A 73 -16.34 -20.55 -24.64
CA ASP A 73 -17.74 -20.17 -24.41
C ASP A 73 -17.85 -18.75 -23.82
N PRO A 74 -17.88 -17.71 -24.68
CA PRO A 74 -17.95 -16.31 -24.26
C PRO A 74 -19.32 -15.88 -23.71
N ASP A 75 -20.38 -16.69 -23.88
CA ASP A 75 -21.75 -16.34 -23.48
C ASP A 75 -22.23 -17.03 -22.21
N SER A 76 -21.44 -17.92 -21.62
CA SER A 76 -21.80 -18.54 -20.35
C SER A 76 -22.04 -17.49 -19.24
N PRO A 77 -23.17 -17.59 -18.51
CA PRO A 77 -23.53 -16.62 -17.47
C PRO A 77 -22.50 -16.59 -16.33
N THR A 78 -21.82 -17.71 -16.08
CA THR A 78 -20.76 -17.86 -15.08
C THR A 78 -19.51 -17.06 -15.42
N VAL A 79 -19.07 -17.07 -16.68
CA VAL A 79 -17.90 -16.28 -17.13
C VAL A 79 -18.18 -14.78 -17.06
N ARG A 80 -19.39 -14.34 -17.46
CA ARG A 80 -19.79 -12.94 -17.37
C ARG A 80 -19.81 -12.45 -15.91
N ALA A 81 -20.33 -13.26 -14.98
CA ALA A 81 -20.32 -12.96 -13.56
C ALA A 81 -18.89 -12.87 -12.99
N ALA A 82 -17.99 -13.78 -13.38
CA ALA A 82 -16.59 -13.77 -12.94
C ALA A 82 -15.80 -12.56 -13.44
N VAL A 83 -16.03 -12.13 -14.70
CA VAL A 83 -15.44 -10.90 -15.25
C VAL A 83 -15.98 -9.66 -14.53
N ALA A 84 -17.28 -9.59 -14.27
CA ALA A 84 -17.89 -8.51 -13.50
C ALA A 84 -17.29 -8.43 -12.08
N GLY A 85 -17.18 -9.56 -11.38
CA GLY A 85 -16.57 -9.65 -10.06
C GLY A 85 -15.11 -9.19 -10.04
N THR A 86 -14.34 -9.55 -11.07
CA THR A 86 -12.96 -9.07 -11.24
C THR A 86 -12.91 -7.54 -11.42
N LEU A 87 -13.78 -6.96 -12.26
CA LEU A 87 -13.81 -5.50 -12.47
C LEU A 87 -14.21 -4.74 -11.19
N VAL A 88 -15.23 -5.20 -10.47
CA VAL A 88 -15.70 -4.60 -9.22
C VAL A 88 -14.60 -4.67 -8.14
N THR A 89 -13.96 -5.83 -7.98
CA THR A 89 -12.89 -5.99 -7.00
C THR A 89 -11.68 -5.12 -7.31
N TRP A 90 -11.31 -4.93 -8.59
CA TRP A 90 -10.28 -3.97 -8.98
C TRP A 90 -10.70 -2.52 -8.76
N PHE A 91 -11.96 -2.18 -8.99
CA PHE A 91 -12.50 -0.84 -8.75
C PHE A 91 -12.43 -0.46 -7.27
N ILE A 92 -12.72 -1.40 -6.35
CA ILE A 92 -12.65 -1.18 -4.91
C ILE A 92 -11.19 -1.21 -4.41
N TYR A 93 -10.36 -2.14 -4.91
CA TYR A 93 -8.97 -2.30 -4.50
C TYR A 93 -8.11 -1.06 -4.80
N ARG A 94 -8.38 -0.37 -5.92
CA ARG A 94 -7.68 0.85 -6.34
C ARG A 94 -7.62 1.94 -5.25
N PRO A 95 -8.75 2.54 -4.84
CA PRO A 95 -8.74 3.61 -3.85
C PRO A 95 -8.34 3.09 -2.46
N SER A 96 -8.75 1.88 -2.09
CA SER A 96 -8.42 1.30 -0.77
C SER A 96 -6.92 1.03 -0.61
N TYR A 97 -6.22 0.63 -1.68
CA TYR A 97 -4.76 0.53 -1.70
C TYR A 97 -4.08 1.88 -1.43
N VAL A 98 -4.52 2.94 -2.13
CA VAL A 98 -3.98 4.29 -1.97
C VAL A 98 -4.22 4.80 -0.55
N VAL A 99 -5.42 4.61 -0.02
CA VAL A 99 -5.76 4.96 1.36
C VAL A 99 -4.85 4.24 2.35
N SER A 100 -4.62 2.94 2.17
CA SER A 100 -3.76 2.14 3.06
C SER A 100 -2.33 2.71 3.15
N LEU A 101 -1.71 2.98 2.00
CA LEU A 101 -0.38 3.58 1.94
C LEU A 101 -0.34 4.97 2.56
N SER A 102 -1.32 5.81 2.23
CA SER A 102 -1.38 7.17 2.75
C SER A 102 -1.57 7.20 4.27
N LEU A 103 -2.35 6.29 4.85
CA LEU A 103 -2.48 6.18 6.30
C LEU A 103 -1.15 5.78 6.96
N VAL A 104 -0.40 4.84 6.37
CA VAL A 104 0.96 4.51 6.84
C VAL A 104 1.86 5.75 6.81
N LYS A 105 1.89 6.48 5.69
CA LYS A 105 2.67 7.72 5.53
C LYS A 105 2.28 8.78 6.56
N LEU A 106 0.98 8.99 6.77
CA LEU A 106 0.46 9.94 7.75
C LEU A 106 0.79 9.55 9.18
N SER A 107 0.80 8.25 9.52
CA SER A 107 1.23 7.78 10.83
C SER A 107 2.71 8.10 11.08
N VAL A 108 3.58 7.84 10.09
CA VAL A 108 5.02 8.14 10.17
C VAL A 108 5.26 9.66 10.28
N LEU A 109 4.63 10.45 9.41
CA LEU A 109 4.76 11.90 9.44
C LEU A 109 4.23 12.51 10.75
N SER A 110 3.13 11.97 11.29
CA SER A 110 2.60 12.38 12.60
C SER A 110 3.59 12.07 13.73
N PHE A 111 4.30 10.95 13.64
CA PHE A 111 5.37 10.63 14.58
C PHE A 111 6.55 11.61 14.47
N TYR A 112 6.99 11.92 13.25
CA TYR A 112 8.04 12.92 13.01
C TYR A 112 7.65 14.31 13.53
N ARG A 113 6.38 14.69 13.40
CA ARG A 113 5.85 15.95 13.94
C ARG A 113 6.02 16.04 15.45
N VAL A 114 5.73 14.97 16.19
CA VAL A 114 5.89 14.92 17.66
C VAL A 114 7.37 15.00 18.06
N PHE A 115 8.27 14.40 17.29
CA PHE A 115 9.71 14.45 17.56
C PHE A 115 10.35 15.81 17.20
N SER A 116 9.71 16.58 16.32
CA SER A 116 10.27 17.82 15.75
C SER A 116 10.20 19.08 16.60
N THR A 117 9.78 18.98 17.87
CA THR A 117 9.42 20.13 18.73
C THR A 117 10.49 21.24 18.81
N ALA A 118 11.77 20.93 18.58
CA ALA A 118 12.87 21.88 18.68
C ALA A 118 13.29 22.59 17.36
N ARG A 119 12.83 22.19 16.16
CA ARG A 119 13.30 22.77 14.88
C ARG A 119 12.16 23.20 13.94
N THR A 120 11.98 24.51 13.80
CA THR A 120 10.91 25.13 13.01
C THR A 120 10.91 24.73 11.53
N ASN A 121 12.07 24.65 10.88
CA ASN A 121 12.17 24.28 9.45
C ASN A 121 11.73 22.83 9.20
N PHE A 122 12.17 21.88 10.03
CA PHE A 122 11.78 20.49 9.91
C PHE A 122 10.26 20.31 10.11
N ARG A 123 9.68 21.01 11.08
CA ARG A 123 8.23 20.99 11.32
C ARG A 123 7.44 21.54 10.14
N ARG A 124 7.94 22.58 9.46
CA ARG A 124 7.33 23.09 8.22
C ARG A 124 7.36 22.02 7.13
N THR A 125 8.50 21.39 6.87
CA THR A 125 8.60 20.30 5.86
C THR A 125 7.67 19.13 6.17
N VAL A 126 7.61 18.66 7.43
CA VAL A 126 6.69 17.59 7.85
C VAL A 126 5.24 18.00 7.61
N ASN A 127 4.84 19.20 8.01
CA ASN A 127 3.48 19.69 7.80
C ASN A 127 3.13 19.80 6.31
N THR A 128 4.06 20.28 5.47
CA THR A 128 3.87 20.34 4.02
C THR A 128 3.66 18.94 3.44
N LEU A 129 4.44 17.94 3.85
CA LEU A 129 4.27 16.55 3.42
C LEU A 129 2.96 15.94 3.90
N ILE A 130 2.50 16.26 5.12
CA ILE A 130 1.19 15.84 5.62
C ILE A 130 0.07 16.40 4.74
N ILE A 131 0.07 17.71 4.50
CA ILE A 131 -0.94 18.39 3.67
C ILE A 131 -0.91 17.81 2.25
N PHE A 132 0.28 17.67 1.66
CA PHE A 132 0.46 17.07 0.35
C PHE A 132 -0.11 15.64 0.29
N THR A 133 0.20 14.80 1.28
CA THR A 133 -0.29 13.40 1.33
C THR A 133 -1.82 13.35 1.42
N ILE A 134 -2.43 14.21 2.23
CA ILE A 134 -3.91 14.27 2.36
C ILE A 134 -4.54 14.70 1.04
N LEU A 135 -4.10 15.83 0.48
CA LEU A 135 -4.66 16.36 -0.77
C LEU A 135 -4.49 15.37 -1.92
N TYR A 136 -3.30 14.80 -2.05
CA TYR A 136 -3.01 13.75 -3.03
C TYR A 136 -3.95 12.56 -2.88
N THR A 137 -4.15 12.05 -1.66
CA THR A 137 -5.04 10.90 -1.41
C THR A 137 -6.46 11.20 -1.83
N ILE A 138 -6.98 12.39 -1.49
CA ILE A 138 -8.33 12.82 -1.87
C ILE A 138 -8.45 12.92 -3.40
N SER A 139 -7.50 13.57 -4.08
CA SER A 139 -7.48 13.67 -5.54
C SER A 139 -7.47 12.30 -6.22
N MET A 140 -6.73 11.34 -5.66
CA MET A 140 -6.61 10.00 -6.22
C MET A 140 -7.85 9.14 -5.99
N ILE A 141 -8.52 9.29 -4.85
CA ILE A 141 -9.82 8.66 -4.60
C ILE A 141 -10.86 9.19 -5.58
N ILE A 142 -11.00 10.51 -5.70
CA ILE A 142 -11.95 11.15 -6.61
C ILE A 142 -11.71 10.67 -8.05
N THR A 143 -10.46 10.73 -8.52
CA THR A 143 -10.11 10.30 -9.88
C THR A 143 -10.32 8.80 -10.12
N SER A 144 -10.15 7.97 -9.08
CA SER A 144 -10.43 6.52 -9.16
C SER A 144 -11.93 6.23 -9.24
N ILE A 145 -12.76 6.96 -8.49
CA ILE A 145 -14.22 6.82 -8.50
C ILE A 145 -14.79 7.30 -9.85
N PHE A 146 -14.37 8.47 -10.31
CA PHE A 146 -14.83 9.08 -11.56
C PHE A 146 -14.01 8.64 -12.78
N GLN A 147 -13.66 7.35 -12.87
CA GLN A 147 -12.85 6.84 -13.98
C GLN A 147 -13.59 6.79 -15.33
N CYS A 148 -14.93 6.70 -15.28
CA CYS A 148 -15.81 6.63 -16.45
C CYS A 148 -17.04 7.52 -16.24
N ILE A 149 -17.56 8.08 -17.33
CA ILE A 149 -18.85 8.78 -17.34
C ILE A 149 -19.78 8.02 -18.30
N PRO A 150 -20.86 7.37 -17.81
CA PRO A 150 -21.29 7.24 -16.41
C PRO A 150 -20.46 6.21 -15.60
N ILE A 151 -20.45 6.34 -14.27
CA ILE A 151 -19.69 5.47 -13.33
C ILE A 151 -20.08 4.00 -13.49
N SER A 152 -21.35 3.71 -13.82
CA SER A 152 -21.82 2.34 -14.05
C SER A 152 -21.08 1.60 -15.18
N GLN A 153 -20.44 2.33 -16.09
CA GLN A 153 -19.63 1.74 -17.15
C GLN A 153 -18.21 1.38 -16.70
N ALA A 154 -17.78 1.77 -15.49
CA ALA A 154 -16.50 1.37 -14.90
C ALA A 154 -16.43 -0.13 -14.58
N PHE A 155 -17.58 -0.76 -14.32
CA PHE A 155 -17.69 -2.17 -13.91
C PHE A 155 -18.62 -2.99 -14.82
N SER A 156 -19.12 -2.40 -15.93
CA SER A 156 -19.96 -3.14 -16.85
C SER A 156 -19.14 -4.01 -17.80
N VAL A 157 -19.53 -5.28 -17.86
CA VAL A 157 -18.92 -6.31 -18.71
C VAL A 157 -19.00 -5.90 -20.19
N GLN A 158 -20.12 -5.30 -20.59
CA GLN A 158 -20.38 -4.87 -21.96
C GLN A 158 -19.50 -3.68 -22.40
N ALA A 159 -19.19 -2.75 -21.49
CA ALA A 159 -18.22 -1.68 -21.74
C ALA A 159 -16.78 -2.20 -21.86
N SER A 160 -16.45 -3.26 -21.11
CA SER A 160 -15.11 -3.87 -21.16
C SER A 160 -14.89 -4.66 -22.45
N TYR A 161 -15.92 -5.36 -22.95
CA TYR A 161 -15.86 -6.07 -24.23
C TYR A 161 -15.74 -5.14 -25.44
N THR A 162 -16.27 -3.92 -25.40
CA THR A 162 -16.15 -2.94 -26.50
C THR A 162 -14.80 -2.22 -26.53
N GLN A 163 -13.96 -2.37 -25.50
CA GLN A 163 -12.57 -1.89 -25.51
C GLN A 163 -11.58 -2.92 -26.09
N ILE A 164 -12.02 -4.14 -26.42
CA ILE A 164 -11.21 -5.16 -27.09
C ILE A 164 -11.15 -4.82 -28.59
N PRO A 165 -9.94 -4.64 -29.19
CA PRO A 165 -9.81 -4.41 -30.62
C PRO A 165 -10.48 -5.54 -31.42
N GLY A 166 -11.41 -5.21 -32.31
CA GLY A 166 -12.08 -6.16 -33.21
C GLY A 166 -13.55 -6.51 -32.88
N ARG A 167 -14.12 -6.06 -31.75
CA ARG A 167 -15.53 -6.30 -31.42
C ARG A 167 -16.35 -5.00 -31.53
N ASN A 168 -16.91 -4.76 -32.71
CA ASN A 168 -17.72 -3.57 -33.03
C ASN A 168 -19.18 -3.82 -32.63
N GLY A 169 -19.65 -3.26 -31.51
CA GLY A 169 -21.05 -3.47 -31.10
C GLY A 169 -21.58 -2.65 -29.93
N GLY A 170 -21.02 -1.49 -29.61
CA GLY A 170 -21.62 -0.63 -28.59
C GLY A 170 -20.94 0.73 -28.40
N SER A 171 -21.68 1.69 -27.84
CA SER A 171 -21.20 3.03 -27.48
C SER A 171 -19.96 2.93 -26.60
N ARG A 172 -18.82 3.43 -27.11
CA ARG A 172 -17.56 3.47 -26.35
C ARG A 172 -17.73 4.42 -25.16
N PRO A 173 -17.62 3.95 -23.91
CA PRO A 173 -17.62 4.83 -22.74
C PRO A 173 -16.52 5.88 -22.87
N LYS A 174 -16.79 7.13 -22.48
CA LYS A 174 -15.72 8.10 -22.22
C LYS A 174 -15.06 7.74 -20.87
N CYS A 175 -14.13 6.79 -20.91
CA CYS A 175 -13.24 6.48 -19.79
C CYS A 175 -11.82 6.98 -20.14
N TYR A 176 -11.11 7.57 -19.18
CA TYR A 176 -9.68 7.83 -19.37
C TYR A 176 -8.88 6.53 -19.32
N ARG A 177 -7.67 6.50 -19.89
CA ARG A 177 -6.81 5.30 -19.87
C ARG A 177 -6.33 5.00 -18.43
N PRO A 178 -6.86 3.96 -17.75
CA PRO A 178 -6.58 3.74 -16.33
C PRO A 178 -5.11 3.42 -16.06
N THR A 179 -4.43 2.78 -17.03
CA THR A 179 -3.02 2.43 -16.95
C THR A 179 -2.12 3.65 -16.76
N ASN A 180 -2.34 4.73 -17.53
CA ASN A 180 -1.47 5.91 -17.46
C ASN A 180 -1.60 6.60 -16.10
N PHE A 181 -2.83 6.71 -15.62
CA PHE A 181 -3.13 7.26 -14.30
C PHE A 181 -2.47 6.43 -13.19
N TRP A 182 -2.51 5.12 -13.29
CA TRP A 182 -1.86 4.22 -12.32
C TRP A 182 -0.35 4.32 -12.31
N ILE A 183 0.28 4.46 -13.49
CA ILE A 183 1.73 4.67 -13.57
C ILE A 183 2.12 6.00 -12.91
N PHE A 184 1.35 7.07 -13.17
CA PHE A 184 1.53 8.36 -12.49
C PHE A 184 1.36 8.23 -10.98
N GLN A 185 0.30 7.55 -10.53
CA GLN A 185 0.04 7.24 -9.13
C GLN A 185 1.23 6.51 -8.49
N GLY A 186 1.73 5.46 -9.15
CA GLY A 186 2.89 4.68 -8.69
C GLY A 186 4.15 5.53 -8.57
N ALA A 187 4.43 6.40 -9.54
CA ALA A 187 5.58 7.29 -9.53
C ALA A 187 5.55 8.28 -8.35
N VAL A 188 4.39 8.92 -8.11
CA VAL A 188 4.24 9.86 -6.99
C VAL A 188 4.33 9.13 -5.65
N ASN A 189 3.76 7.93 -5.54
CA ASN A 189 3.89 7.11 -4.34
C ASN A 189 5.34 6.74 -4.04
N PHE A 190 6.08 6.28 -5.05
CA PHE A 190 7.49 5.95 -4.92
C PHE A 190 8.33 7.16 -4.51
N LEU A 191 8.10 8.32 -5.14
CA LEU A 191 8.80 9.56 -4.81
C LEU A 191 8.52 9.98 -3.36
N THR A 192 7.27 9.92 -2.91
CA THR A 192 6.91 10.27 -1.53
C THR A 192 7.51 9.32 -0.50
N ASP A 193 7.66 8.02 -0.82
CA ASP A 193 8.32 7.05 0.06
C ASP A 193 9.79 7.43 0.28
N ILE A 194 10.51 7.79 -0.80
CA ILE A 194 11.89 8.27 -0.73
C ILE A 194 11.97 9.54 0.13
N LEU A 195 11.11 10.54 -0.12
CA LEU A 195 11.13 11.80 0.62
C LEU A 195 10.91 11.60 2.12
N ILE A 196 9.95 10.74 2.50
CA ILE A 196 9.65 10.45 3.91
C ILE A 196 10.81 9.68 4.56
N LEU A 197 11.43 8.72 3.86
CA LEU A 197 12.55 7.95 4.40
C LEU A 197 13.81 8.82 4.60
N LEU A 198 14.10 9.73 3.67
CA LEU A 198 15.27 10.60 3.74
C LEU A 198 15.07 11.74 4.75
N LEU A 199 13.83 12.10 5.08
CA LEU A 199 13.51 13.21 5.98
C LEU A 199 14.27 13.19 7.34
N PRO A 200 14.34 12.07 8.09
CA PRO A 200 15.08 12.03 9.35
C PRO A 200 16.61 12.02 9.21
N LEU A 201 17.18 11.69 8.03
CA LEU A 201 18.63 11.51 7.88
C LEU A 201 19.44 12.77 8.20
N PRO A 202 19.14 13.96 7.61
CA PRO A 202 19.90 15.18 7.93
C PRO A 202 19.80 15.55 9.41
N MET A 203 18.63 15.31 10.02
CA MET A 203 18.41 15.60 11.43
C MET A 203 19.30 14.73 12.33
N VAL A 204 19.40 13.44 12.01
CA VAL A 204 20.22 12.48 12.76
C VAL A 204 21.71 12.78 12.59
N LEU A 205 22.15 13.07 11.37
CA LEU A 205 23.56 13.34 11.06
C LEU A 205 24.07 14.62 11.74
N MET A 206 23.19 15.61 11.96
CA MET A 206 23.52 16.84 12.67
C MET A 206 23.56 16.68 14.21
N LEU A 207 23.03 15.60 14.78
CA LEU A 207 23.19 15.30 16.21
C LEU A 207 24.55 14.64 16.44
N GLN A 208 25.59 15.45 16.54
CA GLN A 208 26.91 14.99 16.98
C GLN A 208 26.80 14.40 18.40
N GLY A 209 27.23 13.14 18.59
CA GLY A 209 27.28 12.49 19.91
C GLY A 209 26.31 11.32 20.16
N ILE A 210 25.66 10.75 19.12
CA ILE A 210 24.79 9.58 19.32
C ILE A 210 25.63 8.35 19.75
N PRO A 211 25.37 7.74 20.92
CA PRO A 211 26.07 6.53 21.34
C PRO A 211 25.86 5.39 20.34
N PRO A 212 26.86 4.52 20.11
CA PRO A 212 26.85 3.53 19.02
C PRO A 212 25.62 2.61 19.04
N ARG A 213 25.06 2.35 20.23
CA ARG A 213 23.84 1.57 20.43
C ARG A 213 22.57 2.23 19.87
N LYS A 214 22.44 3.56 19.95
CA LYS A 214 21.32 4.30 19.33
C LYS A 214 21.50 4.43 17.82
N ARG A 215 22.75 4.47 17.35
CA ARG A 215 23.11 4.47 15.92
C ARG A 215 22.70 3.17 15.24
N PHE A 216 22.87 2.02 15.90
CA PHE A 216 22.42 0.72 15.39
C PHE A 216 20.90 0.65 15.22
N GLY A 217 20.12 1.13 16.19
CA GLY A 217 18.66 1.17 16.05
C GLY A 217 18.20 2.02 14.86
N LEU A 218 18.83 3.18 14.67
CA LEU A 218 18.55 4.04 13.52
C LEU A 218 18.90 3.38 12.18
N PHE A 219 20.01 2.63 12.14
CA PHE A 219 20.34 1.81 10.98
C PHE A 219 19.26 0.77 10.69
N CYS A 220 18.77 0.05 11.72
CA CYS A 220 17.68 -0.91 11.55
C CYS A 220 16.40 -0.26 11.01
N ILE A 221 15.98 0.90 11.51
CA ILE A 221 14.79 1.61 10.98
C ILE A 221 15.00 1.96 9.51
N PHE A 222 16.18 2.50 9.18
CA PHE A 222 16.51 2.88 7.82
C PHE A 222 16.54 1.69 6.87
N SER A 223 17.13 0.56 7.28
CA SER A 223 17.16 -0.67 6.51
C SER A 223 15.76 -1.20 6.21
N VAL A 224 14.85 -1.22 7.20
CA VAL A 224 13.47 -1.68 6.97
C VAL A 224 12.73 -0.71 6.04
N GLY A 225 12.97 0.60 6.16
CA GLY A 225 12.41 1.58 5.23
C GLY A 225 12.95 1.47 3.81
N MET A 226 14.23 1.09 3.62
CA MET A 226 14.77 0.79 2.29
C MET A 226 14.09 -0.42 1.64
N LEU A 227 13.72 -1.44 2.42
CA LEU A 227 12.95 -2.58 1.90
C LEU A 227 11.58 -2.14 1.36
N ALA A 228 10.91 -1.21 2.03
CA ALA A 228 9.65 -0.65 1.56
C ALA A 228 9.82 0.08 0.22
N ILE A 229 10.85 0.90 0.07
CA ILE A 229 11.16 1.59 -1.20
C ILE A 229 11.49 0.59 -2.31
N ALA A 230 12.27 -0.45 -2.01
CA ALA A 230 12.57 -1.51 -2.97
C ALA A 230 11.30 -2.23 -3.43
N ALA A 231 10.38 -2.53 -2.51
CA ALA A 231 9.07 -3.10 -2.84
C ALA A 231 8.25 -2.17 -3.75
N SER A 232 8.19 -0.87 -3.44
CA SER A 232 7.52 0.14 -4.28
C SER A 232 8.14 0.21 -5.69
N ALA A 233 9.46 0.14 -5.81
CA ALA A 233 10.16 0.14 -7.10
C ALA A 233 9.82 -1.09 -7.95
N VAL A 234 9.88 -2.29 -7.35
CA VAL A 234 9.54 -3.53 -8.05
C VAL A 234 8.08 -3.53 -8.48
N ARG A 235 7.17 -3.09 -7.60
CA ARG A 235 5.75 -2.94 -7.96
C ARG A 235 5.57 -1.98 -9.14
N MET A 236 6.22 -0.83 -9.12
CA MET A 236 6.14 0.16 -10.21
C MET A 236 6.63 -0.44 -11.53
N TRP A 237 7.73 -1.19 -11.52
CA TRP A 237 8.24 -1.89 -12.70
C TRP A 237 7.23 -2.92 -13.25
N ILE A 238 6.65 -3.74 -12.36
CA ILE A 238 5.61 -4.73 -12.72
C ILE A 238 4.37 -4.03 -13.27
N LEU A 239 3.97 -2.90 -12.68
CA LEU A 239 2.82 -2.11 -13.11
C LEU A 239 2.99 -1.59 -14.55
N VAL A 240 4.20 -1.12 -14.90
CA VAL A 240 4.51 -0.68 -16.26
C VAL A 240 4.39 -1.84 -17.25
N ILE A 241 4.86 -3.04 -16.90
CA ILE A 241 4.75 -4.24 -17.76
C ILE A 241 3.30 -4.72 -17.86
N TRP A 242 2.60 -4.74 -16.74
CA TRP A 242 1.18 -5.06 -16.65
C TRP A 242 0.35 -4.15 -17.56
N GLY A 243 0.71 -2.86 -17.63
CA GLY A 243 0.05 -1.87 -18.46
C GLY A 243 0.19 -2.03 -19.98
N LYS A 244 1.13 -2.83 -20.48
CA LYS A 244 1.45 -2.90 -21.92
C LYS A 244 0.40 -3.61 -22.79
N SER A 245 -0.26 -4.65 -22.30
CA SER A 245 -1.17 -5.47 -23.11
C SER A 245 -2.14 -6.29 -22.25
N VAL A 246 -3.28 -6.72 -22.80
CA VAL A 246 -4.23 -7.61 -22.09
C VAL A 246 -3.57 -8.93 -21.68
N ARG A 247 -2.70 -9.48 -22.53
CA ARG A 247 -1.93 -10.70 -22.24
C ARG A 247 -0.98 -10.50 -21.05
N SER A 248 -0.34 -9.33 -20.94
CA SER A 248 0.51 -9.01 -19.78
C SER A 248 -0.33 -8.72 -18.52
N GLN A 249 -1.52 -8.15 -18.64
CA GLN A 249 -2.43 -7.98 -17.50
C GLN A 249 -2.83 -9.31 -16.86
N ASN A 250 -3.05 -10.33 -17.69
CA ASN A 250 -3.38 -11.66 -17.20
C ASN A 250 -2.17 -12.34 -16.53
N ARG A 251 -0.97 -12.21 -17.12
CA ARG A 251 0.26 -12.85 -16.61
C ARG A 251 0.80 -12.21 -15.33
N TYR A 252 0.81 -10.88 -15.25
CA TYR A 252 1.47 -10.14 -14.16
C TYR A 252 0.51 -9.60 -13.11
N GLY A 253 -0.81 -9.82 -13.25
CA GLY A 253 -1.78 -9.28 -12.31
C GLY A 253 -1.62 -9.84 -10.90
N THR A 254 -1.28 -11.12 -10.73
CA THR A 254 -1.04 -11.71 -9.41
C THR A 254 0.23 -11.14 -8.77
N GLU A 255 1.32 -11.05 -9.54
CA GLU A 255 2.58 -10.44 -9.09
C GLU A 255 2.36 -8.99 -8.61
N LEU A 256 1.59 -8.21 -9.37
CA LEU A 256 1.26 -6.84 -9.00
C LEU A 256 0.59 -6.76 -7.62
N LEU A 257 -0.34 -7.67 -7.32
CA LEU A 257 -1.05 -7.72 -6.03
C LEU A 257 -0.14 -8.19 -4.90
N ILE A 258 0.76 -9.16 -5.16
CA ILE A 258 1.74 -9.65 -4.18
C ILE A 258 2.65 -8.49 -3.76
N TRP A 259 3.24 -7.79 -4.72
CA TRP A 259 4.13 -6.66 -4.43
C TRP A 259 3.40 -5.49 -3.77
N GLY A 260 2.11 -5.28 -4.08
CA GLY A 260 1.29 -4.32 -3.34
C GLY A 260 1.09 -4.68 -1.87
N GLN A 261 0.89 -5.96 -1.56
CA GLN A 261 0.81 -6.43 -0.17
C GLN A 261 2.16 -6.28 0.54
N ILE A 262 3.26 -6.62 -0.13
CA ILE A 262 4.62 -6.45 0.41
C ILE A 262 4.90 -4.98 0.70
N GLU A 263 4.55 -4.06 -0.22
CA GLU A 263 4.74 -2.61 -0.05
C GLU A 263 3.99 -2.06 1.18
N VAL A 264 2.70 -2.34 1.29
CA VAL A 264 1.89 -1.85 2.42
C VAL A 264 2.37 -2.44 3.75
N ASN A 265 2.59 -3.76 3.79
CA ASN A 265 3.02 -4.43 5.03
C ASN A 265 4.44 -4.02 5.44
N SER A 266 5.39 -3.90 4.51
CA SER A 266 6.73 -3.38 4.81
C SER A 266 6.70 -1.92 5.29
N GLY A 267 5.76 -1.11 4.78
CA GLY A 267 5.46 0.22 5.30
C GLY A 267 5.00 0.18 6.77
N ILE A 268 4.07 -0.70 7.13
CA ILE A 268 3.60 -0.87 8.53
C ILE A 268 4.74 -1.33 9.44
N VAL A 269 5.55 -2.30 8.98
CA VAL A 269 6.69 -2.85 9.72
C VAL A 269 7.74 -1.75 9.97
N SER A 270 8.13 -1.00 8.94
CA SER A 270 9.11 0.10 9.05
C SER A 270 8.61 1.20 9.98
N ALA A 271 7.33 1.57 9.88
CA ALA A 271 6.72 2.58 10.74
C ALA A 271 6.63 2.12 12.21
N SER A 272 6.53 0.82 12.46
CA SER A 272 6.43 0.24 13.81
C SER A 272 7.80 -0.07 14.43
N ALA A 273 8.85 -0.22 13.63
CA ALA A 273 10.21 -0.55 14.08
C ALA A 273 10.78 0.35 15.20
N PRO A 274 10.60 1.69 15.19
CA PRO A 274 11.12 2.56 16.26
C PRO A 274 10.57 2.21 17.65
N PHE A 275 9.36 1.66 17.70
CA PHE A 275 8.64 1.34 18.94
C PHE A 275 8.99 -0.03 19.50
N LEU A 276 9.68 -0.87 18.72
CA LEU A 276 10.19 -2.16 19.19
C LEU A 276 11.48 -2.00 20.01
N MET A 277 12.26 -0.95 19.79
CA MET A 277 13.55 -0.74 20.47
C MET A 277 13.47 -0.70 22.00
N PRO A 278 12.49 -0.02 22.64
CA PRO A 278 12.37 -0.01 24.10
C PRO A 278 12.18 -1.40 24.72
N LEU A 279 11.47 -2.30 24.04
CA LEU A 279 11.25 -3.68 24.51
C LEU A 279 12.55 -4.48 24.56
N PHE A 280 13.36 -4.39 23.50
CA PHE A 280 14.67 -5.05 23.46
C PHE A 280 15.61 -4.50 24.54
N ARG A 281 15.52 -3.19 24.84
CA ARG A 281 16.30 -2.57 25.91
C ARG A 281 15.91 -3.05 27.30
N ARG A 282 14.62 -3.30 27.55
CA ARG A 282 14.14 -3.82 28.84
C ARG A 282 14.58 -5.27 29.06
N LYS A 283 14.36 -6.16 28.07
CA LYS A 283 14.83 -7.55 28.12
C LYS A 283 16.34 -7.67 28.29
N SER A 284 17.13 -6.80 27.67
CA SER A 284 18.59 -6.78 27.84
C SER A 284 19.05 -6.27 29.21
N LYS A 285 18.25 -5.45 29.90
CA LYS A 285 18.55 -5.03 31.27
C LYS A 285 18.19 -6.13 32.27
N GLU A 286 17.02 -6.74 32.11
CA GLU A 286 16.56 -7.87 32.95
C GLU A 286 17.54 -9.05 32.85
N ARG A 287 17.97 -9.45 31.64
CA ARG A 287 19.00 -10.50 31.44
C ARG A 287 20.42 -10.19 31.92
N ARG A 288 20.72 -8.94 32.31
CA ARG A 288 22.02 -8.57 32.89
C ARG A 288 21.97 -8.50 34.43
N GLN A 289 20.77 -8.62 35.00
CA GLN A 289 20.53 -8.61 36.44
C GLN A 289 20.27 -10.03 36.99
N GLU A 290 20.03 -11.00 36.11
CA GLU A 290 20.14 -12.44 36.36
C GLU A 290 21.58 -12.92 36.10
#